data_AF-A0A6J1B729-F1
#
_entry.id   AF-A0A6J1B729-F1
#
_cell.length_a   1.000
_cell.length_b   1.000
_cell.length_c   1.000
_cell.angle_alpha   90.00
_cell.angle_beta   90.00
_cell.angle_gamma   90.00
#
_symmetry.space_group_name_H-M   'P 1'
#
loop_
_entity.id
_entity.type
_entity.pdbx_description
1 polymer ?
#
loop_
_entity_poly.entity_id
_entity_poly.type
_entity_poly.pdbx_seq_one_letter_code
_entity_poly.pdbx_strand_id
1 'polypeptide(L)'
;MAASLSQALYATFTSPASKPSASPISLPSIKIPTFSPLTVKPLSSTFTPNVARAITLTPHATSTPSSIPSDTSTTTFHGHCYVVGDNIDTDQIIPAEYLTLVPSNPAEYEQLGSYALIGLPSSYATRFIEPNETKTKYSVVIGGANFGCGSSREHAPVALGAAGAKAVVAESYARIFFRNSVATGEVYPIESEVRICEECRTGDVVTVDLGESLLINHTTGKEYKLKPIGDAGPVIEAGGIFAYARKTGMIPSQ
;
A
#
# COMPACT_ATOMS: atom_id res chain seq x y z
N MET A 1 -55.88 0.96 -43.80
CA MET A 1 -55.56 1.06 -45.24
C MET A 1 -54.08 1.36 -45.38
N ALA A 2 -53.38 0.58 -46.23
CA ALA A 2 -52.01 0.73 -46.79
C ALA A 2 -50.85 0.93 -45.79
N ALA A 3 -49.87 0.02 -45.56
CA ALA A 3 -48.98 -0.80 -46.42
C ALA A 3 -47.90 -0.01 -47.20
N SER A 4 -46.62 -0.18 -46.80
CA SER A 4 -45.38 -0.32 -47.60
C SER A 4 -44.16 -0.07 -46.69
N LEU A 5 -43.36 -1.05 -46.24
CA LEU A 5 -42.25 -1.78 -46.91
C LEU A 5 -41.19 -0.88 -47.58
N SER A 6 -39.94 -0.96 -47.07
CA SER A 6 -38.65 -1.00 -47.83
C SER A 6 -37.47 -0.83 -46.84
N GLN A 7 -36.87 -1.92 -46.35
CA GLN A 7 -35.58 -2.52 -46.76
C GLN A 7 -34.36 -2.09 -45.95
N ALA A 8 -33.73 -3.13 -45.38
CA ALA A 8 -32.46 -3.12 -44.69
C ALA A 8 -31.28 -3.00 -45.67
N LEU A 9 -30.21 -2.34 -45.24
CA LEU A 9 -28.88 -2.43 -45.85
C LEU A 9 -27.92 -2.99 -44.81
N TYR A 10 -27.68 -4.30 -44.90
CA TYR A 10 -26.55 -4.97 -44.30
C TYR A 10 -25.31 -4.68 -45.16
N ALA A 11 -24.30 -4.03 -44.59
CA ALA A 11 -22.99 -3.90 -45.22
C ALA A 11 -22.15 -5.13 -44.85
N THR A 12 -22.03 -6.06 -45.78
CA THR A 12 -21.14 -7.23 -45.73
C THR A 12 -19.71 -6.77 -46.00
N PHE A 13 -18.84 -6.80 -44.98
CA PHE A 13 -17.40 -6.57 -45.15
C PHE A 13 -16.70 -7.92 -45.36
N THR A 14 -16.41 -8.25 -46.61
CA THR A 14 -15.65 -9.43 -46.99
C THR A 14 -14.16 -9.07 -47.05
N SER A 15 -13.38 -9.46 -46.04
CA SER A 15 -11.92 -9.35 -46.06
C SER A 15 -11.28 -10.64 -46.61
N PRO A 16 -10.33 -10.56 -47.56
CA PRO A 16 -9.61 -11.74 -48.04
C PRO A 16 -8.52 -12.14 -47.04
N ALA A 17 -8.47 -13.44 -46.74
CA ALA A 17 -7.42 -14.06 -45.94
C ALA A 17 -6.12 -14.18 -46.74
N SER A 18 -5.08 -13.44 -46.33
CA SER A 18 -3.70 -13.65 -46.79
C SER A 18 -2.86 -14.21 -45.65
N LYS A 19 -2.37 -15.45 -45.82
CA LYS A 19 -1.43 -16.14 -44.93
C LYS A 19 -0.09 -15.41 -44.87
N PRO A 20 0.50 -15.16 -43.69
CA PRO A 20 1.90 -14.76 -43.61
C PRO A 20 2.82 -15.99 -43.66
N SER A 21 3.74 -15.97 -44.62
CA SER A 21 4.87 -16.88 -44.81
C SER A 21 5.92 -16.64 -43.72
N ALA A 22 6.25 -17.67 -42.94
CA ALA A 22 7.30 -17.63 -41.94
C ALA A 22 8.67 -17.90 -42.58
N SER A 23 9.57 -16.92 -42.52
CA SER A 23 11.00 -17.08 -42.80
C SER A 23 11.76 -17.00 -41.48
N PRO A 24 12.70 -17.93 -41.18
CA PRO A 24 13.41 -17.92 -39.90
C PRO A 24 14.46 -16.80 -39.90
N ILE A 25 14.33 -15.88 -38.94
CA ILE A 25 15.34 -14.86 -38.67
C ILE A 25 16.42 -15.48 -37.77
N SER A 26 17.64 -15.55 -38.31
CA SER A 26 18.86 -15.98 -37.63
C SER A 26 19.27 -14.95 -36.56
N LEU A 27 19.20 -15.32 -35.28
CA LEU A 27 19.73 -14.54 -34.17
C LEU A 27 21.27 -14.66 -34.11
N PRO A 28 22.02 -13.57 -33.91
CA PRO A 28 23.46 -13.64 -33.70
C PRO A 28 23.78 -14.18 -32.29
N SER A 29 24.72 -15.12 -32.20
CA SER A 29 25.22 -15.69 -30.94
C SER A 29 25.92 -14.63 -30.08
N ILE A 30 25.33 -14.32 -28.92
CA ILE A 30 25.97 -13.54 -27.86
C ILE A 30 26.96 -14.45 -27.13
N LYS A 31 28.26 -14.14 -27.22
CA LYS A 31 29.32 -14.80 -26.44
C LYS A 31 29.30 -14.26 -25.02
N ILE A 32 29.02 -15.13 -24.06
CA ILE A 32 29.13 -14.85 -22.62
C ILE A 32 30.60 -15.07 -22.22
N PRO A 33 31.30 -14.08 -21.61
CA PRO A 33 32.64 -14.30 -21.08
C PRO A 33 32.59 -15.14 -19.80
N THR A 34 33.39 -16.20 -19.79
CA THR A 34 33.57 -17.12 -18.66
C THR A 34 34.32 -16.42 -17.52
N PHE A 35 33.67 -16.24 -16.37
CA PHE A 35 34.32 -15.75 -15.16
C PHE A 35 34.89 -16.91 -14.34
N SER A 36 36.21 -16.91 -14.15
CA SER A 36 36.90 -17.81 -13.22
C SER A 36 36.62 -17.38 -11.77
N PRO A 37 36.33 -18.31 -10.83
CA PRO A 37 36.18 -17.97 -9.43
C PRO A 37 37.55 -17.65 -8.81
N LEU A 38 37.67 -16.48 -8.19
CA LEU A 38 38.84 -16.09 -7.39
C LEU A 38 38.75 -16.73 -6.00
N THR A 39 39.73 -17.59 -5.71
CA THR A 39 39.98 -18.20 -4.40
C THR A 39 40.40 -17.14 -3.38
N VAL A 40 39.53 -16.86 -2.40
CA VAL A 40 39.87 -16.02 -1.24
C VAL A 40 40.46 -16.91 -0.14
N LYS A 41 41.74 -16.68 0.19
CA LYS A 41 42.42 -17.32 1.34
C LYS A 41 42.01 -16.60 2.64
N PRO A 42 41.71 -17.33 3.73
CA PRO A 42 41.51 -16.71 5.03
C PRO A 42 42.84 -16.25 5.63
N LEU A 43 42.92 -14.98 6.05
CA LEU A 43 44.05 -14.45 6.80
C LEU A 43 43.80 -14.72 8.29
N SER A 44 44.55 -15.66 8.86
CA SER A 44 44.62 -15.87 10.30
C SER A 44 45.48 -14.77 10.94
N SER A 45 44.89 -14.03 11.88
CA SER A 45 45.60 -13.09 12.74
C SER A 45 45.40 -13.52 14.20
N THR A 46 46.41 -14.21 14.73
CA THR A 46 46.68 -14.33 16.16
C THR A 46 47.37 -13.06 16.64
N PHE A 47 46.81 -12.33 17.61
CA PHE A 47 47.63 -11.50 18.50
C PHE A 47 47.02 -11.39 19.91
N THR A 48 47.93 -11.62 20.84
CA THR A 48 47.95 -11.73 22.32
C THR A 48 46.94 -10.97 23.19
N PRO A 49 46.59 -11.51 24.39
CA PRO A 49 45.82 -10.83 25.41
C PRO A 49 46.69 -9.83 26.18
N ASN A 50 46.21 -8.60 26.36
CA ASN A 50 46.89 -7.59 27.16
C ASN A 50 46.21 -7.45 28.53
N VAL A 51 46.95 -7.86 29.55
CA VAL A 51 47.02 -7.44 30.95
C VAL A 51 45.79 -6.75 31.57
N ALA A 52 45.25 -7.43 32.58
CA ALA A 52 44.25 -6.97 33.53
C ALA A 52 44.65 -5.67 34.26
N ARG A 53 43.70 -4.73 34.35
CA ARG A 53 43.76 -3.61 35.30
C ARG A 53 42.49 -3.63 36.13
N ALA A 54 42.66 -3.89 37.42
CA ALA A 54 41.60 -3.89 38.42
C ALA A 54 41.01 -2.49 38.57
N ILE A 55 39.68 -2.39 38.49
CA ILE A 55 38.92 -1.18 38.82
C ILE A 55 38.00 -1.55 39.98
N THR A 56 38.19 -0.82 41.07
CA THR A 56 37.52 -0.94 42.36
C THR A 56 36.02 -0.66 42.24
N LEU A 57 35.21 -1.58 42.76
CA LEU A 57 33.76 -1.48 42.91
C LEU A 57 33.41 -0.49 44.03
N THR A 58 32.58 0.51 43.74
CA THR A 58 31.78 1.24 44.73
C THR A 58 30.30 1.16 44.33
N PRO A 59 29.40 0.69 45.20
CA PRO A 59 27.97 0.67 44.91
C PRO A 59 27.35 2.00 45.31
N HIS A 60 26.67 2.69 44.37
CA HIS A 60 25.84 3.84 44.72
C HIS A 60 24.53 3.86 43.93
N ALA A 61 23.46 4.00 44.71
CA ALA A 61 22.13 4.51 44.41
C ALA A 61 21.20 3.72 43.45
N THR A 62 20.24 3.06 44.11
CA THR A 62 18.85 2.81 43.73
C THR A 62 18.33 3.70 42.59
N SER A 63 18.13 3.11 41.41
CA SER A 63 17.31 3.69 40.35
C SER A 63 15.85 3.35 40.59
N THR A 64 15.07 4.33 41.02
CA THR A 64 13.61 4.32 40.94
C THR A 64 13.20 4.27 39.46
N PRO A 65 12.42 3.29 38.98
CA PRO A 65 11.79 3.41 37.67
C PRO A 65 10.61 4.37 37.83
N SER A 66 10.84 5.64 37.48
CA SER A 66 9.75 6.58 37.22
C SER A 66 9.01 6.10 35.97
N SER A 67 7.86 5.46 36.17
CA SER A 67 6.92 5.14 35.11
C SER A 67 6.44 6.43 34.47
N ILE A 68 6.92 6.70 33.25
CA ILE A 68 6.27 7.64 32.34
C ILE A 68 4.88 7.06 32.04
N PRO A 69 3.78 7.76 32.30
CA PRO A 69 2.49 7.32 31.81
C PRO A 69 2.51 7.45 30.29
N SER A 70 2.66 6.32 29.59
CA SER A 70 2.41 6.21 28.16
C SER A 70 0.91 6.33 27.94
N ASP A 71 0.43 7.56 27.79
CA ASP A 71 -0.91 7.84 27.29
C ASP A 71 -0.94 7.55 25.78
N THR A 72 -0.81 6.27 25.44
CA THR A 72 -0.88 5.80 24.06
C THR A 72 -2.35 5.69 23.70
N SER A 73 -2.91 6.77 23.17
CA SER A 73 -4.15 6.76 22.38
C SER A 73 -4.15 5.53 21.45
N THR A 74 -4.90 4.49 21.82
CA THR A 74 -4.93 3.22 21.07
C THR A 74 -5.79 3.41 19.84
N THR A 75 -5.17 3.84 18.74
CA THR A 75 -5.85 3.98 17.45
C THR A 75 -6.17 2.60 16.90
N THR A 76 -7.46 2.30 16.74
CA THR A 76 -7.96 1.01 16.23
C THR A 76 -8.91 1.22 15.06
N PHE A 77 -8.82 0.35 14.06
CA PHE A 77 -9.72 0.34 12.89
C PHE A 77 -10.43 -0.99 12.81
N HIS A 78 -11.76 -0.97 12.87
CA HIS A 78 -12.60 -2.16 12.74
C HIS A 78 -13.49 -2.07 11.49
N GLY A 79 -13.66 -3.19 10.79
CA GLY A 79 -14.60 -3.29 9.68
C GLY A 79 -14.23 -4.39 8.69
N HIS A 80 -14.89 -4.39 7.54
CA HIS A 80 -14.58 -5.34 6.48
C HIS A 80 -13.25 -5.02 5.82
N CYS A 81 -12.50 -6.05 5.43
CA CYS A 81 -11.31 -5.90 4.61
C CYS A 81 -11.59 -6.10 3.12
N TYR A 82 -10.84 -5.42 2.27
CA TYR A 82 -10.77 -5.66 0.84
C TYR A 82 -9.38 -6.18 0.48
N VAL A 83 -9.30 -7.38 -0.08
CA VAL A 83 -8.03 -8.08 -0.31
C VAL A 83 -7.60 -7.96 -1.78
N VAL A 84 -6.36 -7.55 -1.98
CA VAL A 84 -5.67 -7.47 -3.27
C VAL A 84 -4.30 -8.14 -3.21
N GLY A 85 -3.76 -8.49 -4.38
CA GLY A 85 -2.48 -9.18 -4.52
C GLY A 85 -1.26 -8.25 -4.52
N ASP A 86 -0.21 -8.73 -5.16
CA ASP A 86 1.07 -8.01 -5.31
C ASP A 86 1.00 -6.93 -6.42
N ASN A 87 1.89 -5.95 -6.34
CA ASN A 87 2.14 -4.94 -7.37
C ASN A 87 0.89 -4.14 -7.77
N ILE A 88 0.06 -3.77 -6.78
CA ILE A 88 -1.04 -2.85 -7.02
C ILE A 88 -0.46 -1.47 -7.28
N ASP A 89 -0.49 -1.04 -8.55
CA ASP A 89 0.09 0.23 -8.96
C ASP A 89 -0.88 1.42 -8.78
N THR A 90 -0.35 2.64 -8.91
CA THR A 90 -1.15 3.85 -8.73
C THR A 90 -2.21 4.08 -9.82
N ASP A 91 -2.07 3.48 -11.01
CA ASP A 91 -3.11 3.49 -12.05
C ASP A 91 -4.27 2.56 -11.69
N GLN A 92 -3.97 1.42 -11.06
CA GLN A 92 -4.99 0.50 -10.53
C GLN A 92 -5.74 1.11 -9.35
N ILE A 93 -5.07 1.89 -8.50
CA ILE A 93 -5.70 2.64 -7.40
C ILE A 93 -6.54 3.80 -7.94
N ILE A 94 -6.00 4.61 -8.85
CA ILE A 94 -6.70 5.75 -9.45
C ILE A 94 -6.15 6.04 -10.86
N PRO A 95 -6.91 5.75 -11.93
CA PRO A 95 -6.48 6.02 -13.30
C PRO A 95 -6.20 7.50 -13.59
N ALA A 96 -5.33 7.75 -14.57
CA ALA A 96 -4.83 9.10 -14.87
C ALA A 96 -5.93 10.10 -15.28
N GLU A 97 -7.02 9.62 -15.86
CA GLU A 97 -8.16 10.43 -16.30
C GLU A 97 -8.89 11.15 -15.15
N TYR A 98 -8.76 10.66 -13.92
CA TYR A 98 -9.41 11.26 -12.74
C TYR A 98 -8.51 12.26 -11.99
N LEU A 99 -7.25 12.45 -12.42
CA LEU A 99 -6.30 13.33 -11.75
C LEU A 99 -6.59 14.83 -11.94
N THR A 100 -7.58 15.17 -12.76
CA THR A 100 -8.09 16.54 -12.90
C THR A 100 -8.92 16.98 -11.70
N LEU A 101 -9.37 16.04 -10.86
CA LEU A 101 -10.11 16.34 -9.63
C LEU A 101 -9.16 16.91 -8.57
N VAL A 102 -9.62 17.95 -7.89
CA VAL A 102 -8.88 18.72 -6.89
C VAL A 102 -9.26 18.25 -5.48
N PRO A 103 -8.37 17.59 -4.74
CA PRO A 103 -8.67 17.08 -3.39
C PRO A 103 -9.11 18.15 -2.38
N SER A 104 -8.72 19.41 -2.58
CA SER A 104 -9.11 20.53 -1.71
C SER A 104 -10.56 20.96 -1.88
N ASN A 105 -11.24 20.57 -2.96
CA ASN A 105 -12.67 20.81 -3.16
C ASN A 105 -13.46 19.64 -2.58
N PRO A 106 -14.35 19.85 -1.57
CA PRO A 106 -15.07 18.76 -0.91
C PRO A 106 -15.89 17.86 -1.86
N ALA A 107 -16.51 18.43 -2.90
CA ALA A 107 -17.31 17.65 -3.84
C ALA A 107 -16.42 16.77 -4.75
N GLU A 108 -15.28 17.31 -5.18
CA GLU A 108 -14.33 16.57 -6.01
C GLU A 108 -13.54 15.54 -5.19
N TYR A 109 -13.28 15.81 -3.92
CA TYR A 109 -12.72 14.85 -2.97
C TYR A 109 -13.64 13.65 -2.80
N GLU A 110 -14.93 13.88 -2.57
CA GLU A 110 -15.90 12.78 -2.51
C GLU A 110 -15.94 11.99 -3.82
N GLN A 111 -15.89 12.68 -4.95
CA GLN A 111 -15.84 12.06 -6.27
C GLN A 111 -14.56 11.22 -6.48
N LEU A 112 -13.39 11.65 -5.97
CA LEU A 112 -12.17 10.83 -5.98
C LEU A 112 -12.36 9.50 -5.24
N GLY A 113 -13.11 9.50 -4.14
CA GLY A 113 -13.47 8.29 -3.40
C GLY A 113 -14.23 7.27 -4.25
N SER A 114 -15.13 7.73 -5.12
CA SER A 114 -15.90 6.86 -6.02
C SER A 114 -15.04 6.10 -7.05
N TYR A 115 -13.82 6.59 -7.33
CA TYR A 115 -12.89 6.01 -8.30
C TYR A 115 -11.77 5.19 -7.64
N ALA A 116 -11.80 5.03 -6.31
CA ALA A 116 -10.79 4.23 -5.61
C ALA A 116 -10.80 2.77 -6.08
N LEU A 117 -9.63 2.26 -6.46
CA LEU A 117 -9.39 0.91 -6.97
C LEU A 117 -10.20 0.54 -8.23
N ILE A 118 -10.69 1.53 -8.98
CA ILE A 118 -11.47 1.29 -10.21
C ILE A 118 -10.64 0.70 -11.35
N GLY A 119 -9.32 0.92 -11.33
CA GLY A 119 -8.38 0.41 -12.33
C GLY A 119 -7.96 -1.05 -12.12
N LEU A 120 -8.48 -1.72 -11.08
CA LEU A 120 -8.19 -3.13 -10.86
C LEU A 120 -8.67 -4.00 -12.04
N PRO A 121 -7.92 -5.06 -12.39
CA PRO A 121 -8.29 -5.96 -13.47
C PRO A 121 -9.59 -6.72 -13.14
N SER A 122 -10.29 -7.19 -14.18
CA SER A 122 -11.56 -7.92 -14.05
C SER A 122 -11.48 -9.24 -13.27
N SER A 123 -10.27 -9.70 -12.91
CA SER A 123 -10.08 -10.82 -12.00
C SER A 123 -10.58 -10.54 -10.58
N TYR A 124 -10.70 -9.25 -10.20
CA TYR A 124 -11.33 -8.84 -8.96
C TYR A 124 -12.85 -8.70 -9.16
N ALA A 125 -13.58 -9.79 -8.88
CA ALA A 125 -15.03 -9.84 -9.11
C ALA A 125 -15.82 -8.89 -8.18
N THR A 126 -15.38 -8.74 -6.93
CA THR A 126 -15.97 -7.81 -5.97
C THR A 126 -15.39 -6.43 -6.20
N ARG A 127 -16.22 -5.40 -6.35
CA ARG A 127 -15.75 -4.02 -6.44
C ARG A 127 -15.41 -3.45 -5.07
N PHE A 128 -14.44 -2.56 -5.02
CA PHE A 128 -14.12 -1.81 -3.81
C PHE A 128 -15.18 -0.75 -3.49
N ILE A 129 -15.71 -0.10 -4.53
CA ILE A 129 -16.82 0.85 -4.48
C ILE A 129 -18.02 0.25 -5.24
N GLU A 130 -19.17 0.20 -4.58
CA GLU A 130 -20.40 -0.26 -5.22
C GLU A 130 -20.89 0.77 -6.27
N PRO A 131 -21.61 0.33 -7.32
CA PRO A 131 -22.12 1.27 -8.32
C PRO A 131 -22.99 2.38 -7.71
N ASN A 132 -22.70 3.63 -8.09
CA ASN A 132 -23.36 4.85 -7.60
C ASN A 132 -23.08 5.21 -6.13
N GLU A 133 -22.07 4.59 -5.51
CA GLU A 133 -21.59 4.99 -4.18
C GLU A 133 -20.29 5.80 -4.30
N THR A 134 -20.04 6.65 -3.30
CA THR A 134 -18.78 7.40 -3.15
C THR A 134 -17.92 6.85 -2.01
N LYS A 135 -18.51 5.98 -1.18
CA LYS A 135 -17.87 5.38 -0.02
C LYS A 135 -17.80 3.87 -0.14
N THR A 136 -16.74 3.30 0.42
CA THR A 136 -16.58 1.87 0.56
C THR A 136 -17.14 1.38 1.89
N LYS A 137 -17.59 0.12 1.92
CA LYS A 137 -17.86 -0.62 3.17
C LYS A 137 -16.60 -1.23 3.79
N TYR A 138 -15.46 -1.14 3.11
CA TYR A 138 -14.20 -1.75 3.50
C TYR A 138 -13.31 -0.75 4.24
N SER A 139 -13.24 -0.84 5.56
CA SER A 139 -12.40 0.03 6.39
C SER A 139 -10.90 -0.22 6.19
N VAL A 140 -10.53 -1.44 5.78
CA VAL A 140 -9.12 -1.87 5.65
C VAL A 140 -8.89 -2.46 4.26
N VAL A 141 -7.81 -2.06 3.60
CA VAL A 141 -7.31 -2.72 2.38
C VAL A 141 -6.16 -3.65 2.79
N ILE A 142 -6.17 -4.90 2.36
CA ILE A 142 -5.08 -5.84 2.56
C ILE A 142 -4.40 -6.09 1.21
N GLY A 143 -3.11 -5.80 1.11
CA GLY A 143 -2.31 -5.96 -0.10
C GLY A 143 -1.18 -6.97 0.03
N GLY A 144 -0.61 -7.38 -1.10
CA GLY A 144 0.63 -8.15 -1.17
C GLY A 144 1.88 -7.26 -1.08
N ALA A 145 2.92 -7.65 -1.79
CA ALA A 145 4.17 -6.90 -1.91
C ALA A 145 4.03 -5.72 -2.88
N ASN A 146 4.84 -4.68 -2.64
CA ASN A 146 5.01 -3.53 -3.53
C ASN A 146 3.71 -2.75 -3.81
N PHE A 147 2.85 -2.58 -2.78
CA PHE A 147 1.60 -1.83 -2.91
C PHE A 147 1.86 -0.34 -3.20
N GLY A 148 1.08 0.24 -4.10
CA GLY A 148 1.18 1.62 -4.54
C GLY A 148 2.36 1.88 -5.48
N CYS A 149 2.84 0.87 -6.20
CA CYS A 149 3.94 1.02 -7.14
C CYS A 149 3.60 1.87 -8.36
N GLY A 150 4.60 2.16 -9.19
CA GLY A 150 4.43 2.96 -10.40
C GLY A 150 4.60 4.46 -10.17
N SER A 151 3.69 5.26 -10.75
CA SER A 151 3.85 6.70 -10.83
C SER A 151 3.61 7.44 -9.50
N SER A 152 4.27 8.58 -9.30
CA SER A 152 4.11 9.42 -8.10
C SER A 152 2.78 10.17 -8.11
N ARG A 153 1.70 9.50 -7.68
CA ARG A 153 0.35 10.09 -7.56
C ARG A 153 -0.04 10.25 -6.10
N GLU A 154 -0.18 11.49 -5.66
CA GLU A 154 -0.76 11.81 -4.35
C GLU A 154 -2.27 11.51 -4.32
N HIS A 155 -2.93 11.53 -5.47
CA HIS A 155 -4.33 11.11 -5.61
C HIS A 155 -4.59 9.66 -5.20
N ALA A 156 -3.59 8.78 -5.23
CA ALA A 156 -3.79 7.36 -4.90
C ALA A 156 -4.18 7.14 -3.42
N PRO A 157 -3.40 7.59 -2.41
CA PRO A 157 -3.85 7.52 -1.03
C PRO A 157 -5.08 8.39 -0.75
N VAL A 158 -5.21 9.56 -1.42
CA VAL A 158 -6.38 10.43 -1.30
C VAL A 158 -7.67 9.73 -1.74
N ALA A 159 -7.67 9.02 -2.86
CA ALA A 159 -8.86 8.28 -3.32
C ALA A 159 -9.27 7.20 -2.31
N LEU A 160 -8.30 6.48 -1.72
CA LEU A 160 -8.58 5.48 -0.68
C LEU A 160 -9.16 6.11 0.59
N GLY A 161 -8.58 7.20 1.09
CA GLY A 161 -9.08 7.93 2.25
C GLY A 161 -10.46 8.56 2.00
N ALA A 162 -10.64 9.16 0.83
CA ALA A 162 -11.92 9.72 0.38
C ALA A 162 -13.01 8.66 0.26
N ALA A 163 -12.67 7.45 -0.16
CA ALA A 163 -13.59 6.31 -0.15
C ALA A 163 -13.98 5.87 1.27
N GLY A 164 -13.17 6.21 2.28
CA GLY A 164 -13.43 5.86 3.68
C GLY A 164 -12.53 4.74 4.22
N ALA A 165 -11.57 4.24 3.45
CA ALA A 165 -10.55 3.35 3.98
C ALA A 165 -9.72 4.08 5.04
N LYS A 166 -9.33 3.36 6.11
CA LYS A 166 -8.55 3.91 7.21
C LYS A 166 -7.11 3.41 7.20
N ALA A 167 -6.92 2.15 6.84
CA ALA A 167 -5.60 1.54 6.76
C ALA A 167 -5.46 0.72 5.48
N VAL A 168 -4.25 0.73 4.95
CA VAL A 168 -3.76 -0.28 4.04
C VAL A 168 -2.79 -1.14 4.85
N VAL A 169 -2.93 -2.46 4.79
CA VAL A 169 -2.04 -3.44 5.42
C VAL A 169 -1.45 -4.27 4.31
N ALA A 170 -0.15 -4.19 4.09
CA ALA A 170 0.51 -4.84 2.95
C ALA A 170 1.84 -5.46 3.39
N GLU A 171 2.37 -6.42 2.63
CA GLU A 171 3.69 -6.98 2.93
C GLU A 171 4.78 -5.92 2.76
N SER A 172 4.66 -5.07 1.76
CA SER A 172 5.56 -3.94 1.51
C SER A 172 4.93 -2.87 0.65
N TYR A 173 5.48 -1.65 0.73
CA TYR A 173 5.02 -0.50 -0.05
C TYR A 173 6.07 -0.01 -1.03
N ALA A 174 5.60 0.56 -2.14
CA ALA A 174 6.41 1.49 -2.90
C ALA A 174 6.69 2.74 -2.06
N ARG A 175 7.97 3.12 -1.98
CA ARG A 175 8.45 4.23 -1.12
C ARG A 175 7.67 5.53 -1.31
N ILE A 176 7.29 5.85 -2.56
CA ILE A 176 6.57 7.07 -2.89
C ILE A 176 5.14 7.04 -2.36
N PHE A 177 4.44 5.91 -2.52
CA PHE A 177 3.09 5.75 -1.98
C PHE A 177 3.07 5.87 -0.45
N PHE A 178 4.01 5.22 0.23
CA PHE A 178 4.16 5.33 1.68
C PHE A 178 4.32 6.80 2.10
N ARG A 179 5.27 7.52 1.48
CA ARG A 179 5.51 8.95 1.76
C ARG A 179 4.25 9.79 1.53
N ASN A 180 3.54 9.57 0.42
CA ASN A 180 2.34 10.34 0.10
C ASN A 180 1.21 10.06 1.11
N SER A 181 1.06 8.82 1.57
CA SER A 181 0.10 8.46 2.62
C SER A 181 0.39 9.21 3.92
N VAL A 182 1.66 9.29 4.33
CA VAL A 182 2.08 10.09 5.51
C VAL A 182 1.87 11.59 5.30
N ALA A 183 2.22 12.11 4.12
CA ALA A 183 2.12 13.53 3.82
C ALA A 183 0.68 14.03 3.81
N THR A 184 -0.24 13.23 3.25
CA THR A 184 -1.66 13.56 3.11
C THR A 184 -2.47 13.19 4.36
N GLY A 185 -2.09 12.13 5.09
CA GLY A 185 -2.80 11.65 6.28
C GLY A 185 -4.11 10.90 5.96
N GLU A 186 -4.30 10.47 4.71
CA GLU A 186 -5.56 9.89 4.22
C GLU A 186 -5.77 8.44 4.67
N VAL A 187 -4.67 7.68 4.73
CA VAL A 187 -4.66 6.26 5.12
C VAL A 187 -3.37 5.92 5.87
N TYR A 188 -3.45 4.96 6.78
CA TYR A 188 -2.26 4.38 7.43
C TYR A 188 -1.64 3.28 6.55
N PRO A 189 -0.40 3.44 6.05
CA PRO A 189 0.31 2.38 5.34
C PRO A 189 1.07 1.47 6.34
N ILE A 190 0.48 0.34 6.70
CA ILE A 190 1.03 -0.57 7.72
C ILE A 190 1.64 -1.79 7.04
N GLU A 191 2.87 -2.14 7.41
CA GLU A 191 3.54 -3.32 6.88
C GLU A 191 3.21 -4.56 7.74
N SER A 192 2.96 -5.71 7.11
CA SER A 192 2.85 -7.00 7.79
C SER A 192 4.16 -7.78 7.72
N GLU A 193 4.42 -8.64 8.71
CA GLU A 193 5.57 -9.56 8.66
C GLU A 193 5.30 -10.80 7.80
N VAL A 194 4.03 -11.06 7.47
CA VAL A 194 3.56 -12.22 6.72
C VAL A 194 2.60 -11.82 5.59
N ARG A 195 2.34 -12.74 4.66
CA ARG A 195 1.46 -12.54 3.49
C ARG A 195 -0.02 -12.68 3.85
N ILE A 196 -0.56 -11.70 4.57
CA ILE A 196 -1.97 -11.68 5.04
C ILE A 196 -2.96 -11.77 3.86
N CYS A 197 -2.60 -11.26 2.68
CA CYS A 197 -3.42 -11.33 1.46
C CYS A 197 -3.72 -12.76 0.97
N GLU A 198 -2.94 -13.76 1.36
CA GLU A 198 -3.19 -15.18 1.03
C GLU A 198 -4.08 -15.89 2.05
N GLU A 199 -4.26 -15.29 3.24
CA GLU A 199 -5.02 -15.89 4.33
C GLU A 199 -6.37 -15.22 4.59
N CYS A 200 -6.48 -13.91 4.34
CA CYS A 200 -7.73 -13.17 4.44
C CYS A 200 -8.48 -13.17 3.11
N ARG A 201 -9.79 -12.98 3.17
CA ARG A 201 -10.65 -12.83 1.98
C ARG A 201 -11.40 -11.52 2.04
N THR A 202 -11.67 -10.94 0.87
CA THR A 202 -12.52 -9.74 0.76
C THR A 202 -13.86 -9.99 1.45
N GLY A 203 -14.20 -9.13 2.40
CA GLY A 203 -15.41 -9.25 3.22
C GLY A 203 -15.17 -9.80 4.63
N ASP A 204 -13.99 -10.36 4.93
CA ASP A 204 -13.64 -10.75 6.30
C ASP A 204 -13.69 -9.52 7.22
N VAL A 205 -14.11 -9.73 8.46
CA VAL A 205 -14.16 -8.68 9.48
C VAL A 205 -12.82 -8.65 10.20
N VAL A 206 -12.13 -7.52 10.16
CA VAL A 206 -10.80 -7.35 10.75
C VAL A 206 -10.77 -6.18 11.73
N THR A 207 -9.89 -6.29 12.73
CA THR A 207 -9.46 -5.16 13.56
C THR A 207 -7.97 -4.96 13.38
N VAL A 208 -7.56 -3.73 13.09
CA VAL A 208 -6.16 -3.29 13.11
C VAL A 208 -5.94 -2.46 14.36
N ASP A 209 -5.01 -2.87 15.20
CA ASP A 209 -4.58 -2.15 16.40
C ASP A 209 -3.17 -1.61 16.18
N LEU A 210 -3.03 -0.28 16.16
CA LEU A 210 -1.73 0.37 15.96
C LEU A 210 -0.85 0.35 17.22
N GLY A 211 -1.45 0.28 18.41
CA GLY A 211 -0.72 0.24 19.68
C GLY A 211 -0.04 -1.10 19.88
N GLU A 212 -0.78 -2.18 19.65
CA GLU A 212 -0.27 -3.55 19.75
C GLU A 212 0.42 -4.03 18.46
N SER A 213 0.35 -3.23 17.38
CA SER A 213 0.85 -3.60 16.04
C SER A 213 0.30 -4.96 15.60
N LEU A 214 -1.02 -5.12 15.65
CA LEU A 214 -1.71 -6.38 15.46
C LEU A 214 -2.89 -6.23 14.48
N LEU A 215 -3.05 -7.21 13.59
CA LEU A 215 -4.29 -7.40 12.84
C LEU A 215 -4.99 -8.68 13.33
N ILE A 216 -6.24 -8.55 13.73
CA ILE A 216 -7.10 -9.67 14.14
C ILE A 216 -8.14 -9.88 13.04
N ASN A 217 -8.18 -11.06 12.44
CA ASN A 217 -9.26 -11.47 11.56
C ASN A 217 -10.32 -12.21 12.39
N HIS A 218 -11.44 -11.52 12.68
CA HIS A 218 -12.55 -12.05 13.48
C HIS A 218 -13.34 -13.15 12.76
N THR A 219 -13.26 -13.22 11.42
CA THR A 219 -13.92 -14.25 10.63
C THR A 219 -13.19 -15.59 10.74
N THR A 220 -11.86 -15.58 10.77
CA THR A 220 -11.04 -16.80 10.86
C THR A 220 -10.49 -17.09 12.26
N GLY A 221 -10.51 -16.10 13.16
CA GLY A 221 -9.91 -16.16 14.50
C GLY A 221 -8.38 -16.07 14.50
N LYS A 222 -7.76 -15.70 13.37
CA LYS A 222 -6.30 -15.59 13.24
C LYS A 222 -5.82 -14.19 13.58
N GLU A 223 -4.60 -14.13 14.10
CA GLU A 223 -3.91 -12.90 14.46
C GLU A 223 -2.60 -12.78 13.69
N TYR A 224 -2.28 -11.58 13.26
CA TYR A 224 -1.12 -11.27 12.44
C TYR A 224 -0.35 -10.10 13.03
N LYS A 225 0.94 -10.32 13.26
CA LYS A 225 1.83 -9.27 13.72
C LYS A 225 2.14 -8.29 12.58
N LEU A 226 2.03 -7.01 12.89
CA LEU A 226 2.33 -5.89 12.01
C LEU A 226 3.63 -5.23 12.45
N LYS A 227 4.26 -4.49 11.54
CA LYS A 227 5.35 -3.59 11.89
C LYS A 227 4.77 -2.28 12.41
N PRO A 228 5.35 -1.70 13.46
CA PRO A 228 4.88 -0.42 13.99
C PRO A 228 5.04 0.69 12.94
N ILE A 229 4.04 1.56 12.85
CA ILE A 229 4.07 2.73 11.94
C ILE A 229 5.14 3.76 12.33
N GLY A 230 5.59 3.72 13.58
CA GLY A 230 6.63 4.61 14.11
C GLY A 230 6.23 6.08 14.10
N ASP A 231 7.20 6.95 13.88
CA ASP A 231 7.04 8.42 13.95
C ASP A 231 6.08 8.99 12.89
N ALA A 232 5.71 8.19 11.87
CA ALA A 232 4.71 8.58 10.89
C ALA A 232 3.28 8.59 11.46
N GLY A 233 3.01 7.80 12.51
CA GLY A 233 1.67 7.66 13.10
C GLY A 233 1.05 8.99 13.53
N PRO A 234 1.74 9.81 14.36
CA PRO A 234 1.25 11.12 14.77
C PRO A 234 1.01 12.11 13.63
N VAL A 235 1.76 11.99 12.52
CA VAL A 235 1.61 12.86 11.35
C VAL A 235 0.33 12.50 10.60
N ILE A 236 0.07 11.20 10.41
CA ILE A 236 -1.15 10.71 9.76
C ILE A 236 -2.37 11.06 10.62
N GLU A 237 -2.29 10.82 11.94
CA GLU A 237 -3.38 11.12 12.89
C GLU A 237 -3.76 12.61 12.88
N ALA A 238 -2.78 13.49 12.68
CA ALA A 238 -3.04 14.93 12.58
C ALA A 238 -3.74 15.34 11.28
N GLY A 239 -3.87 14.45 10.29
CA GLY A 239 -4.37 14.78 8.94
C GLY A 239 -3.26 15.25 8.00
N GLY A 240 -2.07 14.67 8.13
CA GLY A 240 -0.93 14.92 7.24
C GLY A 240 0.04 15.99 7.72
N ILE A 241 1.08 16.22 6.94
CA ILE A 241 2.27 16.99 7.37
C ILE A 241 1.95 18.45 7.72
N PHE A 242 1.07 19.10 6.97
CA PHE A 242 0.70 20.49 7.23
C PHE A 242 -0.16 20.63 8.49
N ALA A 243 -1.06 19.67 8.72
CA ALA A 243 -1.90 19.69 9.90
C ALA A 243 -1.07 19.35 11.16
N TYR A 244 -0.12 18.41 11.06
CA TYR A 244 0.86 18.14 12.10
C TYR A 244 1.74 19.36 12.40
N ALA A 245 2.25 20.04 11.38
CA ALA A 245 3.07 21.25 11.53
C ALA A 245 2.29 22.39 12.23
N ARG A 246 0.99 22.55 11.93
CA ARG A 246 0.12 23.49 12.64
C ARG A 246 -0.09 23.06 14.10
N LYS A 247 -0.41 21.78 14.33
CA LYS A 247 -0.64 21.21 15.68
C LYS A 247 0.59 21.37 16.59
N THR A 248 1.79 21.31 16.02
CA THR A 248 3.07 21.42 16.75
C THR A 248 3.64 22.84 16.78
N GLY A 249 2.97 23.82 16.18
CA GLY A 249 3.41 25.23 16.17
C GLY A 249 4.59 25.53 15.25
N MET A 250 4.92 24.64 14.31
CA MET A 250 5.95 24.89 13.29
C MET A 250 5.49 25.91 12.23
N ILE A 251 4.19 25.99 12.00
CA ILE A 251 3.56 26.99 11.12
C ILE A 251 2.29 27.56 11.79
N PRO A 252 1.83 28.78 11.42
CA PRO A 252 0.63 29.39 12.01
C PRO A 252 -0.63 28.54 11.81
N SER A 253 -1.51 28.51 12.82
CA SER A 253 -2.87 27.98 12.68
C SER A 253 -3.66 28.84 11.70
N GLN A 254 -4.43 28.20 10.83
CA GLN A 254 -5.37 28.86 9.90
C GLN A 254 -6.63 29.32 10.63
#